data_AF-A0A015JDE8-F1
#
_entry.id   AF-A0A015JDE8-F1
#
_cell.length_a   1.000
_cell.length_b   1.000
_cell.length_c   1.000
_cell.angle_alpha   90.00
_cell.angle_beta   90.00
_cell.angle_gamma   90.00
#
_symmetry.space_group_name_H-M   'P 1'
#
loop_
_entity.id
_entity.type
_entity.pdbx_description
1 polymer ?
#
loop_
_entity_poly.entity_id
_entity_poly.type
_entity_poly.pdbx_seq_one_letter_code
_entity_poly.pdbx_strand_id
1 'polypeptide(L)'
;MIIQAIHQVDYKLDHILFVTGGRMTNEVIDSFNLLKSVIFCDKDDEKGEFLLENYTTLVRTRFCGFNDQGECREDTHSMITESTAISIMINSCKGGTPIYVDNPPIYAELDQRLAEATEKGDNEKVKELKKKLDEIKVEKTTNKDKRDKSRKILLDGLEKSEKNRKNQKNLPKKPFEANEMRKFGTEIIPLMNQIKILEEKEKNIDDKDDKTEVELKKAYTKKKEDLENDLRNKIEKYADERVEKEKGKVTVVKNDGNDKKMNGQAALTAGAAGTALISIGAVFMNAFVPGLGSGLSEILIGLMKPK
;
A
#
# COMPACT_ATOMS: atom_id res chain seq x y z
N MET A 1 10.14 -1.40 -3.41
CA MET A 1 9.84 -0.05 -3.97
C MET A 1 9.49 0.99 -2.88
N ILE A 2 8.63 0.67 -1.90
CA ILE A 2 8.23 1.64 -0.85
C ILE A 2 9.36 1.97 0.15
N ILE A 3 10.15 0.99 0.63
CA ILE A 3 11.28 1.28 1.55
C ILE A 3 12.34 2.14 0.88
N GLN A 4 12.68 1.85 -0.37
CA GLN A 4 13.57 2.71 -1.17
C GLN A 4 12.98 4.11 -1.34
N ALA A 5 11.67 4.26 -1.58
CA ALA A 5 11.04 5.57 -1.66
C ALA A 5 11.10 6.34 -0.33
N ILE A 6 10.87 5.67 0.80
CA ILE A 6 10.93 6.26 2.14
C ILE A 6 12.38 6.62 2.54
N HIS A 7 13.37 5.84 2.09
CA HIS A 7 14.78 6.03 2.44
C HIS A 7 15.52 7.00 1.53
N GLN A 8 15.34 6.90 0.21
CA GLN A 8 16.11 7.65 -0.78
C GLN A 8 15.63 9.08 -0.95
N VAL A 9 14.39 9.35 -0.60
CA VAL A 9 13.87 10.70 -0.60
C VAL A 9 13.77 11.09 0.86
N ASP A 10 14.28 12.27 1.19
CA ASP A 10 13.98 12.92 2.46
C ASP A 10 12.50 13.33 2.51
N TYR A 11 11.60 12.36 2.31
CA TYR A 11 10.16 12.56 2.27
C TYR A 11 9.71 12.84 3.69
N LYS A 12 9.41 14.11 3.87
CA LYS A 12 8.57 14.64 4.91
C LYS A 12 7.13 14.46 4.45
N LEU A 13 6.42 13.54 5.09
CA LEU A 13 5.03 13.23 4.80
C LEU A 13 4.12 14.20 5.54
N ASP A 14 3.50 15.13 4.82
CA ASP A 14 2.52 16.05 5.40
C ASP A 14 1.13 15.42 5.53
N HIS A 15 0.83 14.46 4.66
CA HIS A 15 -0.50 13.89 4.52
C HIS A 15 -0.43 12.50 3.88
N ILE A 16 -1.18 11.55 4.45
CA ILE A 16 -1.37 10.18 3.95
C ILE A 16 -2.84 10.03 3.59
N LEU A 17 -3.13 9.58 2.37
CA LEU A 17 -4.49 9.24 1.97
C LEU A 17 -4.65 7.73 2.03
N PHE A 18 -5.51 7.25 2.93
CA PHE A 18 -5.85 5.83 3.02
C PHE A 18 -7.15 5.57 2.25
N VAL A 19 -7.03 4.97 1.07
CA VAL A 19 -8.12 4.86 0.10
C VAL A 19 -8.78 3.49 0.15
N THR A 20 -10.09 3.42 0.32
CA THR A 20 -10.88 2.18 0.31
C THR A 20 -11.90 2.17 -0.82
N GLY A 21 -11.98 1.06 -1.56
CA GLY A 21 -12.94 0.90 -2.68
C GLY A 21 -14.33 0.44 -2.27
N GLY A 22 -14.61 0.31 -0.98
CA GLY A 22 -15.86 -0.19 -0.44
C GLY A 22 -16.00 0.18 1.02
N ARG A 23 -16.95 -0.46 1.71
CA ARG A 23 -17.08 -0.35 3.17
C ARG A 23 -15.79 -0.80 3.84
N MET A 24 -15.44 -0.13 4.93
CA MET A 24 -14.35 -0.59 5.78
C MET A 24 -14.76 -1.93 6.37
N THR A 25 -13.90 -2.94 6.21
CA THR A 25 -14.08 -4.28 6.76
C THR A 25 -12.92 -4.60 7.70
N ASN A 26 -12.95 -5.77 8.34
CA ASN A 26 -11.84 -6.18 9.21
C ASN A 26 -10.53 -6.31 8.42
N GLU A 27 -10.58 -6.74 7.15
CA GLU A 27 -9.39 -6.82 6.29
C GLU A 27 -8.76 -5.43 6.04
N VAL A 28 -9.61 -4.41 5.91
CA VAL A 28 -9.17 -3.01 5.77
C VAL A 28 -8.53 -2.53 7.07
N ILE A 29 -9.09 -2.88 8.22
CA ILE A 29 -8.53 -2.57 9.54
C ILE A 29 -7.18 -3.26 9.73
N ASP A 30 -7.06 -4.53 9.36
CA ASP A 30 -5.82 -5.29 9.48
C ASP A 30 -4.71 -4.67 8.62
N SER A 31 -5.07 -4.23 7.40
CA SER A 31 -4.16 -3.49 6.51
C SER A 31 -3.73 -2.16 7.13
N PHE A 32 -4.67 -1.43 7.73
CA PHE A 32 -4.38 -0.17 8.43
C PHE A 32 -3.45 -0.40 9.64
N ASN A 33 -3.72 -1.43 10.44
CA ASN A 33 -2.91 -1.81 11.59
C ASN A 33 -1.52 -2.28 11.21
N LEU A 34 -1.37 -2.99 10.08
CA LEU A 34 -0.07 -3.35 9.52
C LEU A 34 0.73 -2.09 9.15
N LEU A 35 0.11 -1.15 8.44
CA LEU A 35 0.74 0.14 8.11
C LEU A 35 1.17 0.87 9.38
N LYS A 36 0.29 0.92 10.38
CA LYS A 36 0.54 1.58 11.67
C LYS A 36 1.67 0.93 12.47
N SER A 37 1.66 -0.39 12.60
CA SER A 37 2.56 -1.09 13.52
C SER A 37 3.93 -1.43 12.93
N VAL A 38 4.02 -1.54 11.61
CA VAL A 38 5.26 -2.00 10.95
C VAL A 38 5.87 -0.94 10.05
N ILE A 39 5.04 -0.24 9.27
CA ILE A 39 5.52 0.69 8.24
C ILE A 39 5.73 2.11 8.79
N PHE A 40 4.72 2.62 9.46
CA PHE A 40 4.62 3.96 10.00
C PHE A 40 4.55 3.92 11.53
N CYS A 41 5.46 3.14 12.11
CA CYS A 41 5.46 2.77 13.53
C CYS A 41 6.09 3.80 14.46
N ASP A 42 6.41 4.99 13.94
CA ASP A 42 6.87 6.10 14.75
C ASP A 42 5.77 6.50 15.74
N LYS A 43 6.20 6.75 16.98
CA LYS A 43 5.32 7.12 18.09
C LYS A 43 5.61 8.54 18.55
N ASP A 44 4.59 9.16 19.12
CA ASP A 44 4.75 10.40 19.87
C ASP A 44 5.55 10.12 21.15
N ASP A 45 6.65 10.86 21.36
CA ASP A 45 7.56 10.64 22.49
C ASP A 45 6.89 10.90 23.86
N GLU A 46 5.85 11.74 23.90
CA GLU A 46 5.17 12.11 25.14
C GLU A 46 4.00 11.16 25.46
N LYS A 47 3.23 10.76 24.44
CA LYS A 47 2.00 9.95 24.59
C LYS A 47 2.19 8.47 24.32
N GLY A 48 3.24 8.09 23.60
CA GLY A 48 3.47 6.72 23.15
C GLY A 48 2.45 6.22 22.12
N GLU A 49 1.64 7.12 21.56
CA GLU A 49 0.66 6.82 20.51
C GLU A 49 1.32 6.84 19.14
N PHE A 50 0.81 6.03 18.21
CA PHE A 50 1.30 6.05 16.84
C PHE A 50 0.99 7.37 16.16
N LEU A 51 1.94 7.83 15.36
CA LEU A 51 1.79 9.09 14.64
C LEU A 51 0.95 8.94 13.37
N LEU A 52 0.83 7.75 12.79
CA LEU A 52 0.17 7.51 11.49
C LEU A 52 -1.20 8.19 11.39
N GLU A 53 -2.03 8.03 12.41
CA GLU A 53 -3.40 8.55 12.42
C GLU A 53 -3.45 10.07 12.30
N ASN A 54 -2.48 10.78 12.89
CA ASN A 54 -2.37 12.25 12.83
C ASN A 54 -2.09 12.79 11.42
N TYR A 55 -1.59 11.95 10.52
CA TYR A 55 -1.29 12.31 9.14
C TYR A 55 -2.26 11.69 8.14
N THR A 56 -3.14 10.79 8.57
CA THR A 56 -3.95 9.99 7.66
C THR A 56 -5.37 10.52 7.52
N THR A 57 -5.78 10.85 6.29
CA THR A 57 -7.19 11.07 5.95
C THR A 57 -7.74 9.85 5.21
N LEU A 58 -8.88 9.37 5.70
CA LEU A 58 -9.60 8.26 5.11
C LEU A 58 -10.36 8.74 3.87
N VAL A 59 -10.22 8.02 2.76
CA VAL A 59 -10.89 8.32 1.50
C VAL A 59 -11.65 7.09 1.05
N ARG A 60 -12.94 7.23 0.81
CA ARG A 60 -13.78 6.15 0.31
C ARG A 60 -14.16 6.39 -1.14
N THR A 61 -13.95 5.39 -1.99
CA THR A 61 -14.33 5.39 -3.39
C THR A 61 -15.40 4.34 -3.71
N ARG A 62 -15.95 4.39 -4.92
CA ARG A 62 -17.01 3.50 -5.44
C ARG A 62 -18.30 3.51 -4.61
N PHE A 63 -18.62 4.65 -3.99
CA PHE A 63 -19.91 4.87 -3.35
C PHE A 63 -20.79 5.72 -4.27
N CYS A 64 -21.97 5.22 -4.66
CA CYS A 64 -22.84 5.91 -5.60
C CYS A 64 -23.34 7.26 -5.08
N GLY A 65 -23.58 7.36 -3.76
CA GLY A 65 -24.00 8.56 -3.05
C GLY A 65 -22.91 9.56 -2.71
N PHE A 66 -21.71 9.48 -3.32
CA PHE A 66 -20.56 10.29 -2.90
C PHE A 66 -20.79 11.82 -2.97
N ASN A 67 -21.75 12.25 -3.80
CA ASN A 67 -22.12 13.65 -3.97
C ASN A 67 -23.25 14.08 -3.04
N ASP A 68 -23.90 13.15 -2.34
CA ASP A 68 -24.94 13.43 -1.35
C ASP A 68 -24.34 13.37 0.07
N GLN A 69 -24.31 14.51 0.75
CA GLN A 69 -23.76 14.59 2.10
C GLN A 69 -24.59 13.85 3.14
N GLY A 70 -25.91 13.71 2.93
CA GLY A 70 -26.79 12.93 3.79
C GLY A 70 -26.43 11.45 3.69
N GLU A 71 -26.37 10.91 2.48
CA GLU A 71 -26.00 9.50 2.26
C GLU A 71 -24.59 9.19 2.78
N CYS A 72 -23.62 10.09 2.58
CA CYS A 72 -22.27 9.92 3.12
C CYS A 72 -22.25 9.86 4.66
N ARG A 73 -23.05 10.69 5.33
CA ARG A 73 -23.16 10.71 6.80
C ARG A 73 -23.84 9.45 7.32
N GLU A 74 -24.90 9.01 6.66
CA GLU A 74 -25.62 7.79 7.02
C GLU A 74 -24.72 6.55 6.87
N ASP A 75 -23.98 6.42 5.76
CA ASP A 75 -23.03 5.32 5.57
C ASP A 75 -21.90 5.36 6.62
N THR A 76 -21.37 6.54 6.94
CA THR A 76 -20.37 6.67 8.03
C THR A 76 -20.94 6.26 9.38
N HIS A 77 -22.14 6.74 9.72
CA HIS A 77 -22.79 6.44 11.00
C HIS A 77 -23.08 4.95 11.15
N SER A 78 -23.57 4.33 10.08
CA SER A 78 -23.81 2.89 10.00
C SER A 78 -22.50 2.10 10.23
N MET A 79 -21.40 2.46 9.56
CA MET A 79 -20.09 1.81 9.80
C MET A 79 -19.59 1.95 11.25
N ILE A 80 -19.74 3.13 11.85
CA ILE A 80 -19.33 3.40 13.24
C ILE A 80 -20.16 2.57 14.23
N THR A 81 -21.46 2.42 13.97
CA THR A 81 -22.39 1.69 14.84
C THR A 81 -22.20 0.17 14.74
N GLU A 82 -21.85 -0.33 13.56
CA GLU A 82 -21.67 -1.76 13.30
C GLU A 82 -20.36 -2.33 13.86
N SER A 83 -19.31 -1.51 14.03
CA SER A 83 -18.01 -1.98 14.49
C SER A 83 -17.24 -0.97 15.33
N THR A 84 -16.95 -1.33 16.57
CA THR A 84 -16.09 -0.56 17.47
C THR A 84 -14.70 -0.35 16.89
N ALA A 85 -14.14 -1.34 16.18
CA ALA A 85 -12.82 -1.22 15.57
C ALA A 85 -12.81 -0.19 14.44
N ILE A 86 -13.84 -0.18 13.59
CA ILE A 86 -14.00 0.82 12.54
C ILE A 86 -14.22 2.20 13.16
N SER A 87 -15.05 2.29 14.19
CA SER A 87 -15.27 3.52 14.96
C SER A 87 -13.96 4.10 15.49
N ILE A 88 -13.12 3.27 16.11
CA ILE A 88 -11.80 3.71 16.61
C ILE A 88 -10.94 4.22 15.47
N MET A 89 -10.83 3.48 14.35
CA MET A 89 -10.02 3.87 13.20
C MET A 89 -10.49 5.19 12.57
N ILE A 90 -11.80 5.37 12.38
CA ILE A 90 -12.38 6.59 11.80
C ILE A 90 -12.13 7.79 12.72
N ASN A 91 -12.37 7.62 14.02
CA ASN A 91 -12.29 8.71 14.99
C ASN A 91 -10.84 9.08 15.33
N SER A 92 -9.87 8.16 15.19
CA SER A 92 -8.46 8.46 15.44
C SER A 92 -7.80 9.20 14.27
N CYS A 93 -8.25 8.95 13.03
CA CYS A 93 -7.63 9.51 11.83
C CYS A 93 -7.91 11.00 11.65
N LYS A 94 -6.94 11.69 11.06
CA LYS A 94 -7.02 13.11 10.69
C LYS A 94 -8.26 13.40 9.83
N GLY A 95 -9.14 14.24 10.36
CA GLY A 95 -10.39 14.65 9.73
C GLY A 95 -11.63 13.94 10.27
N GLY A 96 -11.48 12.85 11.03
CA GLY A 96 -12.55 12.17 11.78
C GLY A 96 -13.71 11.57 10.97
N THR A 97 -13.79 11.82 9.66
CA THR A 97 -14.84 11.34 8.78
C THR A 97 -14.23 11.04 7.41
N PRO A 98 -14.56 9.90 6.77
CA PRO A 98 -14.06 9.60 5.44
C PRO A 98 -14.50 10.65 4.41
N ILE A 99 -13.61 10.99 3.48
CA ILE A 99 -13.93 11.77 2.30
C ILE A 99 -14.45 10.82 1.22
N TYR A 100 -15.66 11.06 0.72
CA TYR A 100 -16.28 10.24 -0.30
C TYR A 100 -15.99 10.81 -1.69
N VAL A 101 -15.50 9.96 -2.60
CA VAL A 101 -15.18 10.31 -3.99
C VAL A 101 -15.62 9.20 -4.93
N ASP A 102 -15.79 9.52 -6.20
CA ASP A 102 -15.92 8.55 -7.29
C ASP A 102 -14.93 8.90 -8.41
N ASN A 103 -14.00 7.98 -8.69
CA ASN A 103 -12.92 8.16 -9.66
C ASN A 103 -13.00 7.10 -10.77
N PRO A 104 -14.08 7.09 -11.59
CA PRO A 104 -14.27 6.09 -12.63
C PRO A 104 -13.26 6.26 -13.79
N PRO A 105 -13.06 5.22 -14.63
CA PRO A 105 -12.14 5.28 -15.76
C PRO A 105 -12.58 6.31 -16.81
N ILE A 106 -11.62 6.99 -17.44
CA ILE A 106 -11.85 7.93 -18.55
C ILE A 106 -11.28 7.46 -19.89
N TYR A 107 -10.79 6.21 -19.94
CA TYR A 107 -10.31 5.55 -21.16
C TYR A 107 -9.24 6.35 -21.93
N ALA A 108 -8.35 7.06 -21.23
CA ALA A 108 -7.30 7.88 -21.86
C ALA A 108 -6.40 7.06 -22.81
N GLU A 109 -6.22 5.77 -22.52
CA GLU A 109 -5.48 4.84 -23.39
C GLU A 109 -6.12 4.67 -24.77
N LEU A 110 -7.45 4.76 -24.89
CA LEU A 110 -8.11 4.68 -26.19
C LEU A 110 -7.83 5.94 -27.02
N ASP A 111 -7.81 7.11 -26.40
CA ASP A 111 -7.44 8.36 -27.07
C ASP A 111 -5.98 8.30 -27.56
N GLN A 112 -5.08 7.80 -26.72
CA GLN A 112 -3.68 7.62 -27.08
C GLN A 112 -3.52 6.64 -28.25
N ARG A 113 -4.16 5.47 -28.18
CA ARG A 113 -4.12 4.47 -29.27
C ARG A 113 -4.68 5.03 -30.57
N LEU A 114 -5.72 5.86 -30.51
CA LEU A 114 -6.30 6.52 -31.68
C LEU A 114 -5.32 7.51 -32.29
N ALA A 115 -4.63 8.32 -31.48
CA ALA A 115 -3.60 9.23 -31.95
C ALA A 115 -2.45 8.46 -32.63
N GLU A 116 -1.94 7.40 -32.00
CA GLU A 116 -0.89 6.55 -32.55
C GLU A 116 -1.30 5.85 -33.87
N ALA A 117 -2.53 5.35 -33.96
CA ALA A 117 -3.04 4.72 -35.17
C ALA A 117 -3.22 5.73 -36.31
N THR A 118 -3.62 6.96 -35.98
CA THR A 118 -3.76 8.06 -36.94
C THR A 118 -2.41 8.47 -37.49
N GLU A 119 -1.39 8.60 -36.63
CA GLU A 119 -0.01 8.92 -37.04
C GLU A 119 0.59 7.83 -37.94
N LYS A 120 0.30 6.56 -37.65
CA LYS A 120 0.75 5.40 -38.45
C LYS A 120 -0.02 5.20 -39.76
N GLY A 121 -1.10 5.96 -40.00
CA GLY A 121 -1.95 5.80 -41.19
C GLY A 121 -2.75 4.49 -41.21
N ASP A 122 -2.95 3.84 -40.06
CA ASP A 122 -3.69 2.58 -39.94
C ASP A 122 -5.21 2.86 -39.93
N ASN A 123 -5.77 3.03 -41.13
CA ASN A 123 -7.18 3.42 -41.32
C ASN A 123 -8.18 2.43 -40.72
N GLU A 124 -7.86 1.13 -40.73
CA GLU A 124 -8.74 0.09 -40.17
C GLU A 124 -8.80 0.22 -38.65
N LYS A 125 -7.64 0.37 -38.00
CA LYS A 125 -7.56 0.58 -36.56
C LYS A 125 -8.14 1.91 -36.11
N VAL A 126 -7.95 2.97 -36.89
CA VAL A 126 -8.59 4.27 -36.64
C VAL A 126 -10.12 4.14 -36.65
N LYS A 127 -10.69 3.41 -37.62
CA LYS A 127 -12.14 3.19 -37.71
C LYS A 127 -12.66 2.38 -36.51
N GLU A 128 -11.94 1.33 -36.12
CA GLU A 128 -12.28 0.51 -34.96
C GLU A 128 -12.27 1.33 -33.65
N LEU A 129 -11.20 2.09 -33.42
CA LEU A 129 -11.03 2.88 -32.20
C LEU A 129 -12.03 4.03 -32.10
N LYS A 130 -12.34 4.70 -33.23
CA LYS A 130 -13.41 5.72 -33.26
C LYS A 130 -14.75 5.12 -32.89
N LYS A 131 -15.11 3.95 -33.43
CA LYS A 131 -16.36 3.27 -33.07
C LYS A 131 -16.45 2.97 -31.57
N LYS A 132 -15.37 2.41 -30.99
CA LYS A 132 -15.30 2.16 -29.54
C LYS A 132 -15.44 3.44 -28.72
N LEU A 133 -14.80 4.53 -29.17
CA LEU A 133 -14.88 5.81 -28.48
C LEU A 133 -16.29 6.43 -28.53
N ASP A 134 -16.99 6.26 -29.65
CA ASP A 134 -18.37 6.69 -29.82
C ASP A 134 -19.32 5.87 -28.93
N GLU A 135 -19.13 4.55 -28.84
CA GLU A 135 -19.91 3.65 -27.97
C GLU A 135 -19.83 4.07 -26.48
N ILE A 136 -18.68 4.54 -26.03
CA ILE A 136 -18.45 4.94 -24.61
C ILE A 136 -18.53 6.45 -24.37
N LYS A 137 -18.87 7.26 -25.37
CA LYS A 137 -18.77 8.74 -25.30
C LYS A 137 -19.57 9.34 -24.14
N VAL A 138 -20.79 8.85 -23.92
CA VAL A 138 -21.68 9.31 -22.84
C VAL A 138 -21.12 8.92 -21.47
N GLU A 139 -20.66 7.67 -21.34
CA GLU A 139 -20.02 7.16 -20.13
C GLU A 139 -18.77 7.97 -19.80
N LYS A 140 -17.88 8.19 -20.78
CA LYS A 140 -16.65 8.96 -20.63
C LYS A 140 -16.91 10.39 -20.14
N THR A 141 -17.96 11.03 -20.68
CA THR A 141 -18.38 12.39 -20.25
C THR A 141 -18.87 12.37 -18.81
N THR A 142 -19.75 11.43 -18.48
CA THR A 142 -20.28 11.24 -17.12
C THR A 142 -19.16 10.95 -16.11
N ASN A 143 -18.21 10.11 -16.49
CA ASN A 143 -17.06 9.75 -15.67
C ASN A 143 -16.14 10.95 -15.44
N LYS A 144 -15.94 11.80 -16.45
CA LYS A 144 -15.20 13.05 -16.30
C LYS A 144 -15.87 13.98 -15.29
N ASP A 145 -17.18 14.19 -15.40
CA ASP A 145 -17.93 15.03 -14.47
C ASP A 145 -17.86 14.51 -13.03
N LYS A 146 -17.96 13.18 -12.85
CA LYS A 146 -17.76 12.53 -11.55
C LYS A 146 -16.36 12.81 -10.99
N ARG A 147 -15.31 12.65 -11.80
CA ARG A 147 -13.92 12.93 -11.38
C ARG A 147 -13.71 14.39 -10.99
N ASP A 148 -14.31 15.32 -11.72
CA ASP A 148 -14.18 16.75 -11.43
C ASP A 148 -14.90 17.13 -10.12
N LYS A 149 -16.10 16.56 -9.88
CA LYS A 149 -16.80 16.68 -8.59
C LYS A 149 -15.99 16.07 -7.45
N SER A 150 -15.48 14.85 -7.64
CA SER A 150 -14.63 14.15 -6.66
C SER A 150 -13.38 14.93 -6.30
N ARG A 151 -12.71 15.53 -7.29
CA ARG A 151 -11.54 16.38 -7.06
C ARG A 151 -11.90 17.56 -6.17
N LYS A 152 -13.03 18.23 -6.45
CA LYS A 152 -13.51 19.34 -5.62
C LYS A 152 -13.79 18.89 -4.19
N ILE A 153 -14.55 17.81 -4.01
CA ILE A 153 -14.89 17.26 -2.68
C ILE A 153 -13.61 16.91 -1.90
N LEU A 154 -12.65 16.26 -2.55
CA LEU A 154 -11.38 15.89 -1.93
C LEU A 154 -10.59 17.12 -1.49
N LEU A 155 -10.41 18.10 -2.37
CA LEU A 155 -9.66 19.31 -2.03
C LEU A 155 -10.33 20.11 -0.91
N ASP A 156 -11.65 20.29 -0.96
CA ASP A 156 -12.42 20.97 0.08
C ASP A 156 -12.33 20.23 1.43
N GLY A 157 -12.38 18.89 1.40
CA GLY A 157 -12.23 18.05 2.59
C GLY A 157 -10.83 18.13 3.20
N LEU A 158 -9.79 18.08 2.36
CA LEU A 158 -8.40 18.22 2.79
C LEU A 158 -8.12 19.62 3.37
N GLU A 159 -8.66 20.67 2.75
CA GLU A 159 -8.51 22.04 3.27
C GLU A 159 -9.16 22.19 4.65
N LYS A 160 -10.38 21.64 4.83
CA LYS A 160 -11.05 21.62 6.14
C LYS A 160 -10.24 20.86 7.18
N SER A 161 -9.72 19.69 6.81
CA SER A 161 -8.85 18.86 7.66
C SER A 161 -7.60 19.62 8.11
N GLU A 162 -6.92 20.33 7.20
CA GLU A 162 -5.75 21.15 7.53
C GLU A 162 -6.08 22.36 8.43
N LYS A 163 -7.20 23.05 8.18
CA LYS A 163 -7.65 24.16 9.04
C LYS A 163 -7.91 23.67 10.46
N ASN A 164 -8.60 22.53 10.60
CA ASN A 164 -8.86 21.92 11.90
C ASN A 164 -7.55 21.55 12.61
N ARG A 165 -6.57 20.99 11.89
CA ARG A 165 -5.25 20.68 12.44
C ARG A 165 -4.53 21.93 12.96
N LYS A 166 -4.49 23.02 12.18
CA LYS A 166 -3.80 24.27 12.60
C LYS A 166 -4.39 24.87 13.88
N ASN A 167 -5.68 24.67 14.12
CA ASN A 167 -6.38 25.15 15.30
C ASN A 167 -6.18 24.25 16.53
N GLN A 168 -5.74 23.01 16.35
CA GLN A 168 -5.45 22.09 17.45
C GLN A 168 -4.02 22.33 17.98
N LYS A 169 -3.91 22.80 19.23
CA LYS A 169 -2.62 23.09 19.87
C LYS A 169 -1.72 21.87 20.06
N ASN A 170 -2.31 20.66 20.05
CA ASN A 170 -1.66 19.41 20.45
C ASN A 170 -1.35 18.46 19.28
N LEU A 171 -1.55 18.87 18.01
CA LEU A 171 -1.18 18.04 16.86
C LEU A 171 0.24 18.33 16.39
N PRO A 172 0.97 17.32 15.88
CA PRO A 172 2.28 17.52 15.28
C PRO A 172 2.22 18.57 14.17
N LYS A 173 3.01 19.63 14.33
CA LYS A 173 3.21 20.66 13.29
C LYS A 173 4.31 20.29 12.32
N LYS A 174 5.15 19.32 12.71
CA LYS A 174 6.22 18.79 11.88
C LYS A 174 5.64 17.76 10.91
N PRO A 175 6.28 17.55 9.76
CA PRO A 175 5.96 16.45 8.87
C PRO A 175 6.35 15.10 9.49
N PHE A 176 5.72 14.04 9.01
CA PHE A 176 6.04 12.67 9.40
C PHE A 176 7.29 12.18 8.67
N GLU A 177 8.26 11.64 9.42
CA GLU A 177 9.59 11.31 8.88
C GLU A 177 9.81 9.80 8.67
N ALA A 178 8.95 8.92 9.20
CA ALA A 178 9.10 7.47 9.08
C ALA A 178 10.47 6.97 9.59
N ASN A 179 10.92 7.50 10.73
CA ASN A 179 12.29 7.33 11.24
C ASN A 179 12.68 5.87 11.43
N GLU A 180 11.78 5.05 11.97
CA GLU A 180 12.03 3.63 12.18
C GLU A 180 12.21 2.89 10.84
N MET A 181 11.40 3.24 9.83
CA MET A 181 11.53 2.67 8.49
C MET A 181 12.79 3.15 7.77
N ARG A 182 13.21 4.41 7.96
CA ARG A 182 14.48 4.91 7.41
C ARG A 182 15.69 4.19 8.00
N LYS A 183 15.68 3.93 9.30
CA LYS A 183 16.73 3.12 9.96
C LYS A 183 16.79 1.73 9.34
N PHE A 184 15.64 1.06 9.24
CA PHE A 184 15.56 -0.26 8.64
C PHE A 184 15.99 -0.27 7.16
N GLY A 185 15.59 0.75 6.38
CA GLY A 185 16.02 0.92 4.99
C GLY A 185 17.54 1.00 4.83
N THR A 186 18.24 1.62 5.78
CA THR A 186 19.71 1.69 5.79
C THR A 186 20.36 0.32 5.88
N GLU A 187 19.71 -0.64 6.53
CA GLU A 187 20.21 -2.01 6.69
C GLU A 187 19.94 -2.88 5.46
N ILE A 188 18.77 -2.74 4.82
CA ILE A 188 18.33 -3.66 3.77
C ILE A 188 18.64 -3.18 2.34
N ILE A 189 18.68 -1.87 2.09
CA ILE A 189 18.92 -1.33 0.74
C ILE A 189 20.27 -1.77 0.16
N PRO A 190 21.38 -1.80 0.94
CA PRO A 190 22.63 -2.33 0.43
C PRO A 190 22.52 -3.79 -0.03
N LEU A 191 21.77 -4.63 0.69
CA LEU A 191 21.54 -6.03 0.32
C LEU A 191 20.74 -6.14 -0.98
N MET A 192 19.63 -5.40 -1.08
CA MET A 192 18.80 -5.35 -2.28
C MET A 192 19.60 -4.93 -3.52
N ASN A 193 20.45 -3.92 -3.38
CA ASN A 193 21.30 -3.46 -4.48
C ASN A 193 22.31 -4.53 -4.90
N GLN A 194 22.91 -5.25 -3.95
CA GLN A 194 23.82 -6.36 -4.26
C GLN A 194 23.12 -7.51 -4.98
N ILE A 195 21.91 -7.89 -4.54
CA ILE A 195 21.09 -8.91 -5.20
C ILE A 195 20.81 -8.50 -6.64
N LYS A 196 20.36 -7.26 -6.87
CA LYS A 196 20.08 -6.75 -8.22
C LYS A 196 21.31 -6.78 -9.12
N ILE A 197 22.48 -6.37 -8.61
CA ILE A 197 23.73 -6.43 -9.36
C ILE A 197 24.09 -7.88 -9.72
N LEU A 198 23.87 -8.83 -8.82
CA LEU A 198 24.12 -10.25 -9.10
C LEU A 198 23.15 -10.81 -10.15
N GLU A 199 21.88 -10.42 -10.11
CA GLU A 199 20.89 -10.79 -11.13
C GLU A 199 21.26 -10.28 -12.52
N GLU A 200 21.72 -9.04 -12.61
CA GLU A 200 22.18 -8.46 -13.89
C GLU A 200 23.43 -9.18 -14.40
N LYS A 201 24.38 -9.51 -13.51
CA LYS A 201 25.57 -10.27 -13.87
C LYS A 201 25.25 -11.69 -14.33
N GLU A 202 24.35 -12.38 -13.63
CA GLU A 202 23.91 -13.73 -13.99
C GLU A 202 23.23 -13.78 -15.36
N LYS A 203 22.42 -12.77 -15.69
CA LYS A 203 21.74 -12.64 -17.00
C LYS A 203 22.70 -12.37 -18.17
N ASN A 204 23.87 -11.80 -17.89
CA ASN A 204 24.86 -11.43 -18.91
C ASN A 204 25.87 -12.55 -19.20
N ILE A 205 25.81 -13.69 -18.51
CA ILE A 205 26.63 -14.87 -18.80
C ILE A 205 25.98 -15.67 -19.93
N ASP A 206 26.73 -15.92 -21.00
CA ASP A 206 26.27 -16.73 -22.14
C ASP A 206 26.32 -18.22 -21.74
N ASP A 207 25.28 -19.01 -22.03
CA ASP A 207 25.22 -20.43 -21.63
C ASP A 207 26.02 -21.35 -22.58
N LYS A 208 27.03 -20.82 -23.27
CA LYS A 208 27.75 -21.51 -24.35
C LYS A 208 28.84 -22.44 -23.84
N ASP A 209 28.47 -23.54 -23.19
CA ASP A 209 29.33 -24.73 -22.88
C ASP A 209 30.76 -24.48 -22.34
N ASP A 210 31.10 -23.24 -21.97
CA ASP A 210 32.35 -22.91 -21.30
C ASP A 210 32.16 -23.26 -19.83
N LYS A 211 32.87 -24.31 -19.42
CA LYS A 211 32.90 -24.79 -18.04
C LYS A 211 33.15 -23.66 -17.04
N THR A 212 33.93 -22.66 -17.43
CA THR A 212 34.27 -21.48 -16.62
C THR A 212 33.06 -20.57 -16.41
N GLU A 213 32.27 -20.33 -17.46
CA GLU A 213 31.05 -19.52 -17.40
C GLU A 213 29.95 -20.20 -16.58
N VAL A 214 29.82 -21.53 -16.71
CA VAL A 214 28.91 -22.35 -15.91
C VAL A 214 29.26 -22.31 -14.41
N GLU A 215 30.55 -22.41 -14.07
CA GLU A 215 31.01 -22.31 -12.67
C GLU A 215 30.79 -20.90 -12.09
N LEU A 216 31.02 -19.85 -12.89
CA LEU A 216 30.78 -18.46 -12.50
C LEU A 216 29.30 -18.19 -12.25
N LYS A 217 28.41 -18.67 -13.13
CA LYS A 217 26.96 -18.54 -12.98
C LYS A 217 26.49 -19.18 -11.68
N LYS A 218 26.91 -20.43 -11.40
CA LYS A 218 26.60 -21.13 -10.13
C LYS A 218 27.08 -20.36 -8.90
N ALA A 219 28.26 -19.75 -8.97
CA ALA A 219 28.79 -18.94 -7.87
C ALA A 219 27.94 -17.67 -7.62
N TYR A 220 27.46 -17.01 -8.68
CA TYR A 220 26.54 -15.87 -8.56
C TYR A 220 25.18 -16.29 -8.00
N THR A 221 24.58 -17.37 -8.49
CA THR A 221 23.31 -17.90 -7.98
C THR A 221 23.42 -18.19 -6.48
N LYS A 222 24.46 -18.92 -6.05
CA LYS A 222 24.66 -19.24 -4.63
C LYS A 222 24.82 -17.97 -3.77
N LYS A 223 25.64 -17.02 -4.21
CA LYS A 223 25.84 -15.76 -3.47
C LYS A 223 24.56 -14.93 -3.40
N LYS A 224 23.74 -14.98 -4.45
CA LYS A 224 22.43 -14.33 -4.49
C LYS A 224 21.48 -14.97 -3.47
N GLU A 225 21.37 -16.29 -3.44
CA GLU A 225 20.55 -17.04 -2.46
C GLU A 225 20.96 -16.72 -1.01
N ASP A 226 22.27 -16.67 -0.73
CA ASP A 226 22.78 -16.32 0.61
C ASP A 226 22.34 -14.90 1.02
N LEU A 227 22.40 -13.93 0.10
CA LEU A 227 21.96 -12.56 0.35
C LEU A 227 20.43 -12.43 0.47
N GLU A 228 19.67 -13.20 -0.30
CA GLU A 228 18.21 -13.26 -0.19
C GLU A 228 17.77 -13.82 1.16
N ASN A 229 18.48 -14.83 1.67
CA ASN A 229 18.25 -15.39 3.00
C ASN A 229 18.58 -14.38 4.10
N ASP A 230 19.71 -13.66 4.01
CA ASP A 230 20.03 -12.59 4.97
C ASP A 230 18.97 -11.47 4.95
N LEU A 231 18.56 -11.04 3.76
CA LEU A 231 17.52 -10.03 3.58
C LEU A 231 16.20 -10.48 4.21
N ARG A 232 15.78 -11.72 3.95
CA ARG A 232 14.56 -12.32 4.53
C ARG A 232 14.64 -12.33 6.06
N ASN A 233 15.74 -12.82 6.63
CA ASN A 233 15.92 -12.91 8.07
C ASN A 233 15.85 -11.52 8.74
N LYS A 234 16.43 -10.49 8.12
CA LYS A 234 16.34 -9.10 8.63
C LYS A 234 14.91 -8.56 8.59
N ILE A 235 14.18 -8.84 7.53
CA ILE A 235 12.77 -8.43 7.40
C ILE A 235 11.89 -9.14 8.42
N GLU A 236 12.03 -10.45 8.57
CA GLU A 236 11.28 -11.24 9.54
C GLU A 236 11.57 -10.76 10.96
N LYS A 237 12.85 -10.59 11.31
CA LYS A 237 13.25 -10.06 12.61
C LYS A 237 12.67 -8.68 12.88
N TYR A 238 12.73 -7.75 11.92
CA TYR A 238 12.15 -6.42 12.08
C TYR A 238 10.63 -6.47 12.29
N ALA A 239 9.93 -7.30 11.53
CA ALA A 239 8.49 -7.49 11.69
C ALA A 239 8.14 -8.07 13.06
N ASP A 240 8.81 -9.16 13.46
CA ASP A 240 8.54 -9.87 14.72
C ASP A 240 8.85 -8.98 15.94
N GLU A 241 9.95 -8.24 15.93
CA GLU A 241 10.29 -7.29 16.99
C GLU A 241 9.19 -6.22 17.18
N ARG A 242 8.55 -5.78 16.10
CA ARG A 242 7.46 -4.79 16.17
C ARG A 242 6.18 -5.42 16.65
N VAL A 243 5.84 -6.61 16.18
CA VAL A 243 4.62 -7.32 16.62
C VAL A 243 4.69 -7.66 18.11
N GLU A 244 5.84 -8.16 18.58
CA GLU A 244 6.07 -8.48 19.99
C GLU A 244 6.12 -7.24 20.88
N LYS A 245 6.65 -6.10 20.38
CA LYS A 245 6.68 -4.83 21.12
C LYS A 245 5.28 -4.23 21.33
N GLU A 246 4.31 -4.56 20.47
CA GLU A 246 2.94 -4.04 20.53
C GLU A 246 1.93 -4.94 21.30
N LYS A 247 2.43 -5.94 22.06
CA LYS A 247 1.69 -6.88 22.93
C LYS A 247 0.17 -6.60 23.06
N GLY A 248 -0.62 -7.17 22.14
CA GLY A 248 -2.07 -7.37 22.31
C GLY A 248 -3.03 -6.42 21.59
N LYS A 249 -2.59 -5.52 20.71
CA LYS A 249 -3.51 -4.62 19.94
C LYS A 249 -3.62 -4.89 18.43
N VAL A 250 -2.91 -5.87 17.90
CA VAL A 250 -3.04 -6.31 16.50
C VAL A 250 -3.73 -7.68 16.49
N THR A 251 -5.03 -7.70 16.22
CA THR A 251 -5.74 -8.94 15.85
C THR A 251 -5.32 -9.32 14.44
N VAL A 252 -4.62 -10.44 14.29
CA VAL A 252 -4.29 -11.03 12.99
C VAL A 252 -5.38 -12.06 12.67
N VAL A 253 -6.22 -11.80 11.68
CA VAL A 253 -7.19 -12.80 11.17
C VAL A 253 -6.56 -13.56 9.99
N LYS A 254 -6.53 -14.90 10.09
CA LYS A 254 -5.98 -15.81 9.08
C LYS A 254 -7.01 -16.05 7.96
N ASN A 255 -6.55 -16.08 6.71
CA ASN A 255 -7.34 -16.56 5.57
C ASN A 255 -6.71 -17.86 5.03
N ASP A 256 -7.55 -18.89 4.89
CA ASP A 256 -7.16 -20.24 4.49
C ASP A 256 -6.90 -20.35 2.99
N GLY A 257 -5.67 -20.76 2.63
CA GLY A 257 -5.29 -21.18 1.29
C GLY A 257 -4.08 -22.11 1.38
N ASN A 258 -4.30 -23.39 1.08
CA ASN A 258 -3.34 -24.50 1.10
C ASN A 258 -1.94 -24.14 0.60
N ASP A 259 -0.89 -24.46 1.38
CA ASP A 259 -0.04 -25.61 1.04
C ASP A 259 0.88 -26.06 2.19
N LYS A 260 1.08 -27.37 2.23
CA LYS A 260 1.69 -28.17 3.30
C LYS A 260 3.22 -28.22 3.19
N LYS A 261 3.90 -28.12 4.35
CA LYS A 261 4.79 -29.12 5.02
C LYS A 261 6.14 -28.61 5.59
N MET A 262 6.35 -29.09 6.83
CA MET A 262 7.58 -29.33 7.62
C MET A 262 8.20 -28.16 8.40
N ASN A 263 8.65 -28.30 9.66
CA ASN A 263 8.41 -29.22 10.80
C ASN A 263 9.32 -28.68 11.95
N GLY A 264 8.83 -28.49 13.18
CA GLY A 264 9.72 -28.37 14.36
C GLY A 264 9.34 -27.40 15.48
N GLN A 265 8.37 -27.79 16.32
CA GLN A 265 8.24 -27.59 17.77
C GLN A 265 8.47 -26.19 18.43
N ALA A 266 7.37 -25.55 18.83
CA ALA A 266 7.08 -25.28 20.25
C ALA A 266 5.56 -25.20 20.45
N ALA A 267 5.03 -26.05 21.33
CA ALA A 267 3.60 -26.21 21.60
C ALA A 267 3.16 -25.36 22.80
N LEU A 268 2.03 -24.67 22.67
CA LEU A 268 1.10 -24.40 23.77
C LEU A 268 -0.34 -24.62 23.27
N THR A 269 -0.97 -25.63 23.85
CA THR A 269 -2.35 -26.16 23.77
C THR A 269 -3.41 -25.13 24.21
N ALA A 270 -4.70 -25.17 23.86
CA ALA A 270 -5.56 -25.95 22.95
C ALA A 270 -6.94 -25.24 22.89
N GLY A 271 -7.62 -25.30 21.74
CA GLY A 271 -9.00 -24.83 21.55
C GLY A 271 -9.42 -24.92 20.08
N ALA A 272 -10.22 -25.94 19.75
CA ALA A 272 -10.56 -26.43 18.42
C ALA A 272 -10.93 -25.38 17.34
N ALA A 273 -10.09 -25.30 16.28
CA ALA A 273 -10.44 -25.28 14.85
C ALA A 273 -9.14 -24.95 14.08
N GLY A 274 -8.68 -25.87 13.23
CA GLY A 274 -7.38 -25.78 12.56
C GLY A 274 -7.22 -24.49 11.75
N THR A 275 -6.17 -23.71 12.01
CA THR A 275 -5.85 -22.47 11.28
C THR A 275 -4.33 -22.29 11.22
N ALA A 276 -3.75 -22.24 10.02
CA ALA A 276 -2.31 -22.02 9.80
C ALA A 276 -1.92 -20.52 9.92
N LEU A 277 -0.79 -20.21 10.56
CA LEU A 277 -0.28 -18.86 10.78
C LEU A 277 0.54 -18.37 9.58
N ILE A 278 0.18 -17.22 8.98
CA ILE A 278 1.07 -16.46 8.08
C ILE A 278 1.68 -15.35 8.94
N SER A 279 3.01 -15.32 9.05
CA SER A 279 3.69 -14.27 9.83
C SER A 279 3.52 -12.92 9.13
N ILE A 280 3.45 -11.84 9.91
CA ILE A 280 3.43 -10.46 9.40
C ILE A 280 4.64 -10.18 8.50
N GLY A 281 5.76 -10.88 8.74
CA GLY A 281 6.92 -10.92 7.85
C GLY A 281 6.58 -11.34 6.42
N ALA A 282 5.71 -12.33 6.19
CA ALA A 282 5.33 -12.78 4.85
C ALA A 282 4.47 -11.74 4.09
N VAL A 283 3.55 -11.05 4.76
CA VAL A 283 2.76 -9.97 4.16
C VAL A 283 3.65 -8.77 3.82
N PHE A 284 4.61 -8.49 4.70
CA PHE A 284 5.61 -7.44 4.50
C PHE A 284 6.55 -7.77 3.32
N MET A 285 7.01 -9.02 3.18
CA MET A 285 7.82 -9.45 2.03
C MET A 285 7.13 -9.18 0.70
N ASN A 286 5.81 -9.44 0.59
CA ASN A 286 5.03 -9.24 -0.62
C ASN A 286 4.86 -7.75 -0.99
N ALA A 287 4.70 -6.87 0.00
CA ALA A 287 4.51 -5.44 -0.23
C ALA A 287 5.80 -4.72 -0.67
N PHE A 288 6.98 -5.28 -0.36
CA PHE A 288 8.25 -4.56 -0.50
C PHE A 288 9.23 -5.14 -1.53
N VAL A 289 9.16 -6.45 -1.82
CA VAL A 289 10.03 -7.15 -2.80
C VAL A 289 9.16 -7.94 -3.79
N PRO A 290 8.86 -7.39 -4.99
CA PRO A 290 8.11 -8.11 -6.01
C PRO A 290 8.86 -9.37 -6.45
N GLY A 291 8.23 -10.55 -6.33
CA GLY A 291 8.78 -11.84 -6.79
C GLY A 291 8.98 -12.91 -5.71
N LEU A 292 8.76 -12.61 -4.43
CA LEU A 292 9.02 -13.53 -3.30
C LEU A 292 7.78 -13.97 -2.49
N GLY A 293 6.56 -13.65 -2.95
CA GLY A 293 5.33 -14.24 -2.41
C GLY A 293 4.02 -13.70 -3.01
N SER A 294 2.92 -14.37 -2.66
CA SER A 294 1.61 -14.36 -3.34
C SER A 294 0.78 -13.09 -3.18
N GLY A 295 0.03 -12.77 -4.23
CA GLY A 295 -0.66 -11.50 -4.43
C GLY A 295 -1.60 -11.09 -3.31
N LEU A 296 -1.33 -9.94 -2.70
CA LEU A 296 -2.28 -9.18 -1.90
C LEU A 296 -2.17 -7.69 -2.24
N SER A 297 -3.33 -7.13 -2.60
CA SER A 297 -3.77 -5.72 -2.67
C SER A 297 -2.75 -4.59 -2.90
N GLU A 298 -3.01 -3.79 -3.94
CA GLU A 298 -2.39 -2.49 -4.19
C GLU A 298 -2.64 -1.50 -3.02
N ILE A 299 -1.63 -1.26 -2.20
CA ILE A 299 -1.61 -0.11 -1.29
C ILE A 299 -1.02 1.09 -2.05
N LEU A 300 -1.87 2.01 -2.48
CA LEU A 300 -1.44 3.23 -3.16
C LEU A 300 -1.11 4.32 -2.12
N ILE A 301 0.16 4.44 -1.73
CA ILE A 301 0.65 5.57 -0.90
C ILE A 301 1.01 6.72 -1.84
N GLY A 302 0.13 7.73 -1.92
CA GLY A 302 0.43 8.97 -2.66
C GLY A 302 1.42 9.84 -1.89
N LEU A 303 2.65 9.95 -2.35
CA LEU A 303 3.67 10.85 -1.80
C LEU A 303 3.65 12.17 -2.57
N MET A 304 3.18 13.27 -1.96
CA MET A 304 3.31 14.61 -2.53
C MET A 304 4.63 15.24 -2.09
N LYS A 305 5.44 15.71 -3.04
CA LYS A 305 6.59 16.58 -2.72
C LYS A 305 6.07 17.94 -2.25
N PRO A 306 6.51 18.48 -1.10
CA PRO A 306 6.26 19.88 -0.76
C PRO A 306 7.00 20.79 -1.77
N LYS A 307 6.37 21.93 -2.08
CA LYS A 307 6.94 23.00 -2.91
C LYS A 307 7.99 23.79 -2.14
#